data_AF-A0ABD5TZ82-F1
#
_entry.id   AF-A0ABD5TZ82-F1
#
_cell.length_a   1.000
_cell.length_b   1.000
_cell.length_c   1.000
_cell.angle_alpha   90.00
_cell.angle_beta   90.00
_cell.angle_gamma   90.00
#
_symmetry.space_group_name_H-M   'P 1'
#
loop_
_entity.id
_entity.type
_entity.pdbx_description
1 polymer ?
#
loop_
_entity_poly.entity_id
_entity_poly.type
_entity_poly.pdbx_seq_one_letter_code
_entity_poly.pdbx_strand_id
1 'polypeptide(L)'
;MFVPLRTPKPHEAIDADWSNREGALTNGELSSSDAGLLGYFKRVHRQEFAEPNPKMDCAAAAAIKQLKAQRNHTRDTFLWLALAERLASKGYPARWMLDYFTPRCPLCGSIAKFPGGKFGSEAICASAEQDHGAVDDAIREKITEFYENAFDDDLEPAVV
;
A
#
# COMPACT_ATOMS: atom_id res chain seq x y z
N MET A 1 8.74 -8.30 -26.43
CA MET A 1 7.54 -7.55 -26.85
C MET A 1 7.05 -6.80 -25.61
N PHE A 2 7.16 -5.47 -25.57
CA PHE A 2 6.85 -4.66 -24.38
C PHE A 2 5.33 -4.59 -24.17
N VAL A 3 4.84 -4.93 -22.97
CA VAL A 3 3.45 -4.72 -22.59
C VAL A 3 3.21 -3.21 -22.52
N PRO A 4 2.27 -2.63 -23.31
CA PRO A 4 2.01 -1.22 -23.25
C PRO A 4 1.49 -0.88 -21.85
N LEU A 5 2.20 0.04 -21.17
CA LEU A 5 1.73 0.65 -19.93
C LEU A 5 0.30 1.13 -20.18
N ARG A 6 -0.69 0.50 -19.53
CA ARG A 6 -2.07 0.98 -19.54
C ARG A 6 -2.02 2.44 -19.13
N THR A 7 -2.39 3.35 -20.03
CA THR A 7 -2.48 4.77 -19.72
C THR A 7 -3.35 4.90 -18.48
N PRO A 8 -2.82 5.40 -17.35
CA PRO A 8 -3.61 5.48 -16.13
C PRO A 8 -4.82 6.36 -16.43
N LYS A 9 -6.02 5.78 -16.29
CA LYS A 9 -7.23 6.58 -16.28
C LYS A 9 -7.09 7.55 -15.11
N PRO A 10 -7.22 8.88 -15.32
CA PRO A 10 -7.19 9.83 -14.22
C PRO A 10 -8.31 9.44 -13.27
N HIS A 11 -7.92 8.97 -12.10
CA HIS A 11 -8.87 8.57 -11.09
C HIS A 11 -9.17 9.79 -10.23
N GLU A 12 -10.45 10.04 -9.93
CA GLU A 12 -10.95 11.10 -9.04
C GLU A 12 -10.37 11.07 -7.59
N ALA A 13 -9.33 10.28 -7.29
CA ALA A 13 -8.54 10.39 -6.05
C ALA A 13 -7.41 11.42 -6.14
N ILE A 14 -7.19 12.06 -7.29
CA ILE A 14 -6.15 13.08 -7.43
C ILE A 14 -6.39 14.28 -6.48
N ASP A 15 -7.60 14.42 -5.94
CA ASP A 15 -7.97 15.44 -4.94
C ASP A 15 -8.14 14.91 -3.50
N ALA A 16 -7.65 13.70 -3.19
CA ALA A 16 -7.71 13.19 -1.82
C ALA A 16 -6.80 14.04 -0.91
N ASP A 17 -7.41 14.82 -0.01
CA ASP A 17 -6.69 15.53 1.05
C ASP A 17 -6.02 14.52 2.00
N TRP A 18 -4.73 14.28 1.75
CA TRP A 18 -3.89 13.37 2.52
C TRP A 18 -3.50 13.93 3.90
N SER A 19 -3.76 15.23 4.17
CA SER A 19 -3.25 15.90 5.38
C SER A 19 -4.02 15.53 6.66
N ASN A 20 -5.27 15.05 6.54
CA ASN A 20 -6.16 14.75 7.67
C ASN A 20 -6.34 13.24 7.95
N ARG A 21 -5.61 12.35 7.27
CA ARG A 21 -5.77 10.90 7.39
C ARG A 21 -4.83 10.29 8.43
N GLU A 22 -5.11 10.57 9.69
CA GLU A 22 -4.43 9.94 10.83
C GLU A 22 -4.98 8.52 11.05
N GLY A 23 -4.30 7.53 10.48
CA GLY A 23 -4.64 6.11 10.57
C GLY A 23 -3.40 5.29 10.86
N ALA A 24 -2.97 5.28 12.13
CA ALA A 24 -1.97 4.33 12.58
C ALA A 24 -2.49 2.92 12.31
N LEU A 25 -1.91 2.25 11.30
CA LEU A 25 -2.32 0.94 10.80
C LEU A 25 -2.50 -0.09 11.93
N THR A 26 -1.77 0.03 13.03
CA THR A 26 -1.85 -0.87 14.19
C THR A 26 -1.28 -0.21 15.45
N ASN A 27 -2.12 0.46 16.27
CA ASN A 27 -1.75 0.98 17.60
C ASN A 27 -0.41 1.76 17.70
N GLY A 28 0.07 2.34 16.59
CA GLY A 28 1.36 3.03 16.52
C GLY A 28 2.60 2.14 16.30
N GLU A 29 2.44 0.81 16.21
CA GLU A 29 3.51 -0.09 15.81
C GLU A 29 3.80 0.05 14.31
N LEU A 30 5.09 0.09 13.94
CA LEU A 30 5.51 0.20 12.55
C LEU A 30 5.44 -1.13 11.79
N SER A 31 5.36 -2.26 12.51
CA SER A 31 5.34 -3.61 11.96
C SER A 31 4.48 -4.50 12.86
N SER A 32 3.48 -5.15 12.29
CA SER A 32 2.53 -5.98 13.03
C SER A 32 2.76 -7.47 12.87
N SER A 33 2.12 -8.27 13.72
CA SER A 33 1.90 -9.70 13.46
C SER A 33 0.91 -9.92 12.32
N ASP A 34 0.88 -11.13 11.74
CA ASP A 34 -0.01 -11.47 10.62
C ASP A 34 -1.47 -11.38 11.04
N ALA A 35 -1.76 -11.87 12.24
CA ALA A 35 -3.08 -11.78 12.86
C ALA A 35 -3.49 -10.33 13.11
N GLY A 36 -2.55 -9.46 13.51
CA GLY A 36 -2.79 -8.04 13.71
C GLY A 36 -3.20 -7.33 12.42
N LEU A 37 -2.42 -7.50 11.35
CA LEU A 37 -2.69 -6.87 10.05
C LEU A 37 -3.98 -7.40 9.42
N LEU A 38 -4.24 -8.71 9.50
CA LEU A 38 -5.50 -9.30 9.02
C LEU A 38 -6.71 -8.81 9.86
N GLY A 39 -6.54 -8.67 11.17
CA GLY A 39 -7.56 -8.11 12.06
C GLY A 39 -7.89 -6.66 11.69
N TYR A 40 -6.87 -5.85 11.40
CA TYR A 40 -7.03 -4.49 10.89
C TYR A 40 -7.80 -4.48 9.56
N PHE A 41 -7.34 -5.28 8.58
CA PHE A 41 -8.00 -5.42 7.29
C PHE A 41 -9.50 -5.72 7.43
N LYS A 42 -9.85 -6.76 8.20
CA LYS A 42 -11.24 -7.16 8.40
C LYS A 42 -12.08 -6.10 9.10
N ARG A 43 -11.48 -5.33 10.01
CA ARG A 43 -12.18 -4.24 10.70
C ARG A 43 -12.52 -3.13 9.73
N VAL A 44 -11.56 -2.68 8.93
CA VAL A 44 -11.77 -1.60 7.95
C VAL A 44 -12.70 -2.05 6.82
N HIS A 45 -12.52 -3.28 6.32
CA HIS A 45 -13.40 -3.85 5.30
C HIS A 45 -14.88 -3.85 5.74
N ARG A 46 -15.16 -4.14 7.01
CA ARG A 46 -16.54 -4.04 7.57
C ARG A 46 -17.03 -2.61 7.78
N GLN A 47 -16.13 -1.63 7.87
CA GLN A 47 -16.52 -0.21 7.94
C GLN A 47 -16.92 0.31 6.56
N GLU A 48 -16.20 -0.11 5.51
CA GLU A 48 -16.45 0.29 4.13
C GLU A 48 -17.60 -0.48 3.47
N PHE A 49 -17.75 -1.76 3.79
CA PHE A 49 -18.77 -2.62 3.17
C PHE A 49 -19.69 -3.22 4.24
N ALA A 50 -21.00 -3.04 4.02
CA ALA A 50 -22.03 -3.57 4.90
C ALA A 50 -22.09 -5.11 4.89
N GLU A 51 -21.74 -5.74 3.76
CA GLU A 51 -21.78 -7.19 3.60
C GLU A 51 -20.37 -7.80 3.67
N PRO A 52 -20.16 -8.84 4.51
CA PRO A 52 -18.89 -9.55 4.54
C PRO A 52 -18.58 -10.21 3.19
N ASN A 53 -17.31 -10.17 2.78
CA ASN A 53 -16.82 -10.92 1.63
C ASN A 53 -15.76 -11.96 2.07
N PRO A 54 -16.19 -13.20 2.40
CA PRO A 54 -15.27 -14.24 2.87
C PRO A 54 -14.18 -14.61 1.87
N LYS A 55 -14.45 -14.48 0.56
CA LYS A 55 -13.46 -14.77 -0.49
C LYS A 55 -12.33 -13.73 -0.47
N MET A 56 -12.68 -12.46 -0.33
CA MET A 56 -11.71 -11.37 -0.18
C MET A 56 -10.91 -11.51 1.11
N ASP A 57 -11.56 -11.83 2.23
CA ASP A 57 -10.90 -12.06 3.51
C ASP A 57 -9.88 -13.21 3.45
N CYS A 58 -10.22 -14.33 2.78
CA CYS A 58 -9.30 -15.43 2.56
C CYS A 58 -8.15 -15.05 1.62
N ALA A 59 -8.44 -14.32 0.54
CA ALA A 59 -7.42 -13.83 -0.38
C ALA A 59 -6.43 -12.88 0.33
N ALA A 60 -6.94 -11.99 1.19
CA ALA A 60 -6.13 -11.08 1.98
C ALA A 60 -5.26 -11.83 3.00
N ALA A 61 -5.83 -12.83 3.70
CA ALA A 61 -5.07 -13.65 4.65
C ALA A 61 -3.90 -14.39 3.97
N ALA A 62 -4.13 -14.98 2.79
CA ALA A 62 -3.08 -15.65 2.03
C ALA A 62 -1.99 -14.67 1.56
N ALA A 63 -2.39 -13.51 1.02
CA ALA A 63 -1.46 -12.49 0.55
C ALA A 63 -0.61 -11.89 1.69
N ILE A 64 -1.22 -11.59 2.84
CA ILE A 64 -0.50 -11.11 4.03
C ILE A 64 0.57 -12.12 4.45
N LYS A 65 0.22 -13.40 4.50
CA LYS A 65 1.17 -14.46 4.88
C LYS A 65 2.36 -14.53 3.90
N GLN A 66 2.12 -14.41 2.60
CA GLN A 66 3.18 -14.42 1.58
C GLN A 66 4.07 -13.17 1.68
N LEU A 67 3.46 -11.99 1.79
CA LEU A 67 4.19 -10.71 1.94
C LEU A 67 5.06 -10.69 3.21
N LYS A 68 4.55 -11.23 4.32
CA LYS A 68 5.27 -11.31 5.61
C LYS A 68 6.39 -12.35 5.63
N ALA A 69 6.32 -13.37 4.77
CA ALA A 69 7.36 -14.39 4.66
C ALA A 69 8.67 -13.83 4.08
N GLN A 70 8.59 -12.70 3.36
CA GLN A 70 9.76 -11.95 2.92
C GLN A 70 10.42 -11.35 4.17
N ARG A 71 11.49 -11.98 4.66
CA ARG A 71 12.16 -11.75 5.96
C ARG A 71 12.76 -10.35 6.18
N ASN A 72 12.42 -9.38 5.34
CA ASN A 72 12.82 -8.00 5.48
C ASN A 72 11.76 -7.31 6.33
N HIS A 73 12.17 -6.78 7.49
CA HIS A 73 11.30 -6.05 8.43
C HIS A 73 10.62 -4.87 7.75
N THR A 74 9.44 -5.14 7.19
CA THR A 74 8.74 -4.21 6.33
C THR A 74 7.68 -3.49 7.13
N ARG A 75 7.65 -2.17 6.99
CA ARG A 75 6.63 -1.38 7.65
C ARG A 75 5.26 -1.75 7.11
N ASP A 76 4.27 -1.83 7.99
CA ASP A 76 2.90 -2.24 7.63
C ASP A 76 2.30 -1.39 6.51
N THR A 77 2.71 -0.12 6.38
CA THR A 77 2.26 0.76 5.29
C THR A 77 2.60 0.21 3.91
N PHE A 78 3.80 -0.33 3.71
CA PHE A 78 4.20 -0.86 2.39
C PHE A 78 3.53 -2.21 2.13
N LEU A 79 3.40 -3.04 3.17
CA LEU A 79 2.64 -4.31 3.11
C LEU A 79 1.17 -4.05 2.75
N TRP A 80 0.57 -3.01 3.33
CA TRP A 80 -0.82 -2.64 3.09
C TRP A 80 -1.06 -2.20 1.64
N LEU A 81 -0.16 -1.39 1.08
CA LEU A 81 -0.23 -0.97 -0.32
C LEU A 81 0.00 -2.15 -1.28
N ALA A 82 0.97 -3.01 -0.99
CA ALA A 82 1.20 -4.23 -1.77
C ALA A 82 0.00 -5.21 -1.70
N LEU A 83 -0.65 -5.30 -0.54
CA LEU A 83 -1.88 -6.07 -0.35
C LEU A 83 -3.03 -5.50 -1.20
N ALA A 84 -3.20 -4.17 -1.22
CA ALA A 84 -4.22 -3.52 -2.04
C ALA A 84 -4.02 -3.82 -3.53
N GLU A 85 -2.79 -3.72 -4.03
CA GLU A 85 -2.43 -4.09 -5.40
C GLU A 85 -2.75 -5.56 -5.69
N ARG A 86 -2.42 -6.47 -4.74
CA ARG A 86 -2.67 -7.91 -4.91
C ARG A 86 -4.16 -8.25 -4.94
N LEU A 87 -4.97 -7.55 -4.14
CA LEU A 87 -6.41 -7.74 -4.15
C LEU A 87 -7.04 -7.17 -5.43
N ALA A 88 -6.56 -6.01 -5.89
CA ALA A 88 -6.97 -5.41 -7.15
C ALA A 88 -6.64 -6.31 -8.34
N SER A 89 -5.44 -6.91 -8.39
CA SER A 89 -5.04 -7.82 -9.47
C SER A 89 -5.89 -9.11 -9.50
N LYS A 90 -6.45 -9.51 -8.36
CA LYS A 90 -7.43 -10.61 -8.25
C LYS A 90 -8.88 -10.20 -8.51
N GLY A 91 -9.13 -8.94 -8.91
CA GLY A 91 -10.46 -8.43 -9.23
C GLY A 91 -11.30 -8.01 -8.02
N TYR A 92 -10.70 -7.88 -6.83
CA TYR A 92 -11.40 -7.33 -5.66
C TYR A 92 -11.32 -5.80 -5.63
N PRO A 93 -12.39 -5.08 -5.23
CA PRO A 93 -12.31 -3.65 -5.00
C PRO A 93 -11.37 -3.38 -3.82
N ALA A 94 -10.20 -2.77 -4.08
CA ALA A 94 -9.18 -2.51 -3.06
C ALA A 94 -8.83 -1.03 -2.91
N ARG A 95 -9.42 -0.14 -3.74
CA ARG A 95 -9.14 1.30 -3.72
C ARG A 95 -9.40 1.93 -2.35
N TRP A 96 -10.45 1.52 -1.66
CA TRP A 96 -10.80 2.01 -0.31
C TRP A 96 -9.65 1.84 0.68
N MET A 97 -8.77 0.85 0.50
CA MET A 97 -7.61 0.64 1.38
C MET A 97 -6.67 1.85 1.38
N LEU A 98 -6.64 2.63 0.30
CA LEU A 98 -5.84 3.86 0.21
C LEU A 98 -6.33 4.95 1.17
N ASP A 99 -7.54 4.82 1.72
CA ASP A 99 -8.07 5.74 2.72
C ASP A 99 -7.64 5.37 4.15
N TYR A 100 -7.08 4.17 4.33
CA TYR A 100 -6.79 3.56 5.63
C TYR A 100 -5.31 3.21 5.80
N PHE A 101 -4.43 4.18 5.51
CA PHE A 101 -3.02 4.09 5.83
C PHE A 101 -2.40 5.46 6.08
N THR A 102 -1.27 5.47 6.78
CA THR A 102 -0.44 6.67 6.91
C THR A 102 0.80 6.52 6.04
N PRO A 103 0.97 7.34 4.99
CA PRO A 103 2.17 7.35 4.15
C PRO A 103 3.45 7.51 4.98
N ARG A 104 4.47 6.71 4.67
CA ARG A 104 5.76 6.71 5.38
C ARG A 104 6.91 6.85 4.40
N CYS A 105 7.92 7.61 4.80
CA CYS A 105 9.19 7.69 4.10
C CYS A 105 9.85 6.29 4.11
N PRO A 106 10.20 5.72 2.95
CA PRO A 106 10.92 4.44 2.89
C PRO A 106 12.29 4.50 3.56
N LEU A 107 12.97 5.65 3.44
CA LEU A 107 14.36 5.84 3.90
C LEU A 107 14.48 5.92 5.42
N CYS A 108 13.71 6.78 6.11
CA CYS A 108 13.79 6.92 7.57
C CYS A 108 12.56 6.42 8.35
N GLY A 109 11.44 6.13 7.69
CA GLY A 109 10.21 5.69 8.38
C GLY A 109 9.40 6.80 9.04
N SER A 110 9.79 8.05 8.89
CA SER A 110 8.94 9.18 9.26
C SER A 110 7.65 9.18 8.47
N ILE A 111 6.65 9.95 8.94
CA ILE A 111 5.48 10.26 8.13
C ILE A 111 5.94 10.94 6.84
N ALA A 112 5.28 10.62 5.72
CA ALA A 112 5.37 11.41 4.50
C ALA A 112 4.19 12.40 4.47
N LYS A 113 4.48 13.67 4.18
CA LYS A 113 3.51 14.77 4.14
C LYS A 113 3.29 15.20 2.70
N PHE A 114 2.12 15.76 2.43
CA PHE A 114 1.77 16.29 1.11
C PHE A 114 1.60 17.80 1.25
N PRO A 115 2.68 18.60 1.17
CA PRO A 115 2.57 20.04 1.31
C PRO A 115 1.83 20.62 0.10
N GLY A 116 0.68 21.23 0.35
CA GLY A 116 -0.06 21.96 -0.68
C GLY A 116 0.79 23.09 -1.29
N GLY A 117 0.81 23.17 -2.62
CA GLY A 117 1.18 24.38 -3.37
C GLY A 117 2.65 24.58 -3.77
N LYS A 118 3.64 23.87 -3.20
CA LYS A 118 5.07 24.11 -3.54
C LYS A 118 5.70 23.08 -4.51
N PHE A 119 5.24 21.83 -4.49
CA PHE A 119 5.84 20.73 -5.27
C PHE A 119 4.79 19.80 -5.91
N GLY A 120 3.55 20.26 -6.05
CA GLY A 120 2.44 19.40 -6.50
C GLY A 120 1.99 18.42 -5.41
N SER A 121 1.25 17.39 -5.82
CA SER A 121 0.68 16.33 -4.97
C SER A 121 1.72 15.29 -4.50
N GLU A 122 2.98 15.67 -4.40
CA GLU A 122 4.10 14.79 -4.07
C GLU A 122 4.22 14.55 -2.56
N ALA A 123 4.55 13.32 -2.19
CA ALA A 123 4.84 12.90 -0.83
C ALA A 123 6.26 13.31 -0.44
N ILE A 124 6.42 14.11 0.61
CA ILE A 124 7.70 14.60 1.11
C ILE A 124 8.02 14.01 2.49
N CYS A 125 9.28 13.65 2.72
CA CYS A 125 9.74 13.18 4.02
C CYS A 125 9.55 14.23 5.13
N ALA A 126 8.78 13.92 6.18
CA ALA A 126 8.53 14.89 7.26
C ALA A 126 9.72 15.16 8.18
N SER A 127 10.66 14.21 8.33
CA SER A 127 11.77 14.32 9.29
C SER A 127 13.07 14.81 8.67
N ALA A 128 13.24 14.65 7.36
CA ALA A 128 14.47 14.99 6.65
C ALA A 128 14.12 15.47 5.24
N GLU A 129 13.30 16.51 5.15
CA GLU A 129 12.84 17.08 3.87
C GLU A 129 14.02 17.49 2.97
N GLN A 130 15.08 18.07 3.55
CA GLN A 130 16.24 18.53 2.79
C GLN A 130 17.11 17.38 2.25
N ASP A 131 17.14 16.24 2.93
CA ASP A 131 18.00 15.10 2.57
C ASP A 131 17.27 14.07 1.70
N HIS A 132 16.00 13.81 2.00
CA HIS A 132 15.20 12.79 1.32
C HIS A 132 14.24 13.38 0.28
N GLY A 133 13.85 14.64 0.41
CA GLY A 133 12.96 15.31 -0.54
C GLY A 133 11.64 14.59 -0.78
N ALA A 134 11.22 14.58 -2.05
CA ALA A 134 10.10 13.81 -2.54
C ALA A 134 10.42 12.30 -2.50
N VAL A 135 9.47 11.50 -2.03
CA VAL A 135 9.65 10.07 -1.77
C VAL A 135 8.66 9.19 -2.52
N ASP A 136 7.84 9.74 -3.43
CA ASP A 136 6.84 8.98 -4.21
C ASP A 136 7.47 7.83 -4.99
N ASP A 137 8.57 8.09 -5.69
CA ASP A 137 9.25 7.08 -6.49
C ASP A 137 9.90 6.03 -5.60
N ALA A 138 10.54 6.44 -4.50
CA ALA A 138 11.07 5.51 -3.51
C ALA A 138 9.97 4.65 -2.87
N ILE A 139 8.76 5.20 -2.64
CA ILE A 139 7.61 4.45 -2.14
C ILE A 139 7.17 3.43 -3.20
N ARG A 140 7.04 3.85 -4.47
CA ARG A 140 6.65 2.97 -5.58
C ARG A 140 7.63 1.84 -5.81
N GLU A 141 8.92 2.16 -5.86
CA GLU A 141 10.00 1.16 -5.96
C GLU A 141 9.92 0.17 -4.81
N LYS A 142 9.72 0.66 -3.58
CA LYS A 142 9.64 -0.21 -2.42
C LYS A 142 8.44 -1.15 -2.46
N ILE A 143 7.28 -0.66 -2.86
CA ILE A 143 6.08 -1.49 -3.04
C ILE A 143 6.29 -2.53 -4.14
N THR A 144 6.89 -2.12 -5.26
CA THR A 144 7.17 -2.99 -6.41
C THR A 144 8.11 -4.13 -6.01
N GLU A 145 9.23 -3.78 -5.36
CA GLU A 145 10.18 -4.75 -4.82
C GLU A 145 9.49 -5.75 -3.88
N PHE A 146 8.61 -5.29 -2.99
CA PHE A 146 7.89 -6.19 -2.09
C PHE A 146 6.89 -7.09 -2.79
N TYR A 147 6.16 -6.53 -3.76
CA TYR A 147 5.18 -7.27 -4.51
C TYR A 147 5.83 -8.37 -5.34
N GLU A 148 6.86 -8.03 -6.10
CA GLU A 148 7.60 -8.96 -6.96
C GLU A 148 8.22 -10.07 -6.11
N ASN A 149 8.94 -9.73 -5.03
CA ASN A 149 9.53 -10.75 -4.16
C ASN A 149 8.49 -11.70 -3.52
N ALA A 150 7.29 -11.20 -3.20
CA ALA A 150 6.26 -11.99 -2.55
C ALA A 150 5.45 -12.87 -3.51
N PHE A 151 5.38 -12.50 -4.79
CA PHE A 151 4.50 -13.12 -5.77
C PHE A 151 5.20 -13.45 -7.10
N ASP A 152 6.54 -13.56 -7.10
CA ASP A 152 7.35 -13.86 -8.29
C ASP A 152 6.89 -15.14 -9.01
N ASP A 153 6.44 -16.14 -8.24
CA ASP A 153 5.88 -17.40 -8.76
C ASP A 153 4.54 -17.24 -9.52
N ASP A 154 3.83 -16.13 -9.35
CA ASP A 154 2.59 -15.84 -10.08
C ASP A 154 2.84 -15.07 -11.40
N LEU A 155 4.10 -14.67 -11.67
CA LEU A 155 4.55 -14.09 -12.93
C LEU A 155 4.92 -15.19 -13.94
N GLU A 156 4.04 -16.17 -14.17
CA GLU A 156 4.21 -17.05 -15.33
C GLU A 156 4.10 -16.23 -16.63
N PRO A 157 4.98 -16.48 -17.61
CA PRO A 157 5.17 -15.59 -18.75
C PRO A 157 3.89 -15.53 -19.58
N ALA A 158 3.52 -14.32 -19.99
CA ALA A 158 2.57 -14.14 -21.07
C ALA A 158 3.08 -14.90 -22.29
N VAL A 159 2.52 -16.09 -22.52
CA VAL A 159 2.69 -16.85 -23.75
C VAL A 159 2.12 -15.98 -24.86
N VAL A 160 3.02 -15.42 -25.68
CA VAL A 160 2.72 -14.90 -27.02
C VAL A 160 3.68 -15.56 -27.98
#